data_AF-A0A9W9DS01-F1
#
_entry.id   AF-A0A9W9DS01-F1
#
_cell.length_a   1.000
_cell.length_b   1.000
_cell.length_c   1.000
_cell.angle_alpha   90.00
_cell.angle_beta   90.00
_cell.angle_gamma   90.00
#
_symmetry.space_group_name_H-M   'P 1'
#
loop_
_entity.id
_entity.type
_entity.pdbx_description
1 polymer ?
#
loop_
_entity_poly.entity_id
_entity_poly.type
_entity_poly.pdbx_seq_one_letter_code
_entity_poly.pdbx_strand_id
1 'polypeptide(L)'
;MLPLPVSHPQQRFFYDKVAIRDGRILSALRSRARITNLGLLLLFSLAFFSLMLNVNVWIDTTPGLPKSILSTLSGDTTAENIDHLIVVPGHAIWNGASAENRLNESLWTLEPYQRNSGRIQAFYQHIAHASKLSLQDKHSLVVFSGGQTRRETTTTEAESYMRLAMQANLLPHDFIRATTENYALDSHQNLLFSIARFHEYTGAYPVRITVVGYEMKRKRFADLHRVAVRWAEHRFEYIGIDSDDLQENDIAQEGEMKTYMETSNDMYHCHSQLLQKRKNRNHHRRYHPYHTSSPELSELIEWCPVEGSMLYNGMLPWIE
;
A
#
# COMPACT_ATOMS: atom_id res chain seq x y z
N MET A 1 78.85 76.73 -6.57
CA MET A 1 78.35 75.48 -5.97
C MET A 1 77.38 74.84 -6.96
N LEU A 2 77.71 73.65 -7.45
CA LEU A 2 76.78 72.71 -8.11
C LEU A 2 75.85 72.10 -7.03
N PRO A 3 74.60 71.68 -7.33
CA PRO A 3 74.42 70.38 -7.99
C PRO A 3 73.24 70.23 -8.98
N LEU A 4 73.32 69.05 -9.60
CA LEU A 4 72.57 68.33 -10.63
C LEU A 4 71.10 67.94 -10.28
N PRO A 5 70.34 67.40 -11.27
CA PRO A 5 68.88 67.19 -11.21
C PRO A 5 68.48 65.84 -10.62
N VAL A 6 67.25 65.69 -10.09
CA VAL A 6 66.69 64.39 -9.70
C VAL A 6 65.20 64.25 -10.05
N SER A 7 64.94 63.10 -10.65
CA SER A 7 63.72 62.43 -11.12
C SER A 7 62.53 62.35 -10.16
N HIS A 8 61.32 62.44 -10.74
CA HIS A 8 60.07 61.93 -10.16
C HIS A 8 59.88 60.43 -10.46
N PRO A 9 59.51 59.57 -9.49
CA PRO A 9 58.98 58.26 -9.77
C PRO A 9 57.45 58.26 -9.76
N GLN A 10 56.86 57.61 -10.77
CA GLN A 10 55.49 57.13 -10.78
C GLN A 10 55.33 55.99 -9.76
N GLN A 11 54.26 56.00 -8.97
CA GLN A 11 53.71 54.78 -8.37
C GLN A 11 52.27 54.60 -8.85
N ARG A 12 52.08 53.53 -9.62
CA ARG A 12 50.79 52.92 -9.97
C ARG A 12 50.18 52.32 -8.70
N PHE A 13 48.94 52.69 -8.37
CA PHE A 13 48.08 51.88 -7.51
C PHE A 13 47.12 51.10 -8.39
N PHE A 14 47.29 49.78 -8.40
CA PHE A 14 46.33 48.81 -8.91
C PHE A 14 45.78 48.00 -7.73
N TYR A 15 44.47 47.73 -7.80
CA TYR A 15 43.71 46.65 -7.14
C TYR A 15 43.77 46.50 -5.61
N ASP A 16 42.64 46.72 -4.92
CA ASP A 16 41.69 45.63 -4.68
C ASP A 16 40.50 46.09 -3.82
N LYS A 17 39.29 45.98 -4.37
CA LYS A 17 38.01 46.23 -3.70
C LYS A 17 37.24 44.91 -3.48
N VAL A 18 37.83 43.90 -2.86
CA VAL A 18 37.07 42.67 -2.49
C VAL A 18 37.64 42.01 -1.22
N ALA A 19 37.42 42.56 -0.02
CA ALA A 19 37.72 41.82 1.24
C ALA A 19 37.07 42.37 2.54
N ILE A 20 36.09 43.28 2.50
CA ILE A 20 35.73 44.03 3.72
C ILE A 20 34.49 43.48 4.47
N ARG A 21 33.76 42.48 3.93
CA ARG A 21 32.51 42.01 4.56
C ARG A 21 32.66 40.80 5.48
N ASP A 22 33.58 39.86 5.20
CA ASP A 22 33.72 38.63 6.00
C ASP A 22 34.46 38.83 7.34
N GLY A 23 35.35 39.82 7.40
CA GLY A 23 36.14 40.08 8.62
C GLY A 23 35.32 40.55 9.81
N ARG A 24 34.19 41.24 9.59
CA ARG A 24 33.36 41.78 10.69
C ARG A 24 32.62 40.68 11.46
N ILE A 25 32.08 39.70 10.75
CA ILE A 25 31.35 38.59 11.37
C ILE A 25 32.33 37.71 12.16
N LEU A 26 33.46 37.34 11.55
CA LEU A 26 34.51 36.58 12.22
C LEU A 26 35.10 37.34 13.43
N SER A 27 35.24 38.67 13.33
CA SER A 27 35.71 39.49 14.46
C SER A 27 34.70 39.56 15.61
N ALA A 28 33.40 39.59 15.31
CA ALA A 28 32.34 39.57 16.31
C ALA A 28 32.26 38.20 17.02
N LEU A 29 32.39 37.10 16.26
CA LEU A 29 32.42 35.74 16.80
C LEU A 29 33.67 35.45 17.63
N ARG A 30 34.80 36.08 17.33
CA ARG A 30 36.06 35.97 18.09
C ARG A 30 36.17 36.98 19.24
N SER A 31 35.17 37.86 19.40
CA SER A 31 35.16 38.81 20.51
C SER A 31 35.00 38.08 21.84
N ARG A 32 35.67 38.56 22.90
CA ARG A 32 35.61 37.91 24.22
C ARG A 32 34.21 38.06 24.81
N ALA A 33 33.44 36.98 24.80
CA ALA A 33 32.19 36.92 25.53
C ALA A 33 32.46 36.98 27.04
N ARG A 34 31.74 37.83 27.77
CA ARG A 34 31.78 37.92 29.24
C ARG A 34 30.89 36.86 29.89
N ILE A 35 31.01 35.61 29.44
CA ILE A 35 30.28 34.48 30.00
C ILE A 35 31.20 33.83 31.03
N THR A 36 30.69 33.62 32.25
CA THR A 36 31.43 32.88 33.28
C THR A 36 31.55 31.40 32.86
N ASN A 37 32.56 30.69 33.35
CA ASN A 37 32.68 29.24 33.11
C ASN A 37 31.39 28.48 33.51
N LEU A 38 30.71 28.94 34.56
CA LEU A 38 29.41 28.42 34.98
C LEU A 38 28.32 28.70 33.94
N GLY A 39 28.24 29.92 33.38
CA GLY A 39 27.28 30.25 32.33
C GLY A 39 27.49 29.43 31.05
N LEU A 40 28.74 29.17 30.66
CA LEU A 40 29.06 28.33 29.51
C LEU A 40 28.61 26.87 29.74
N LEU A 41 28.88 26.34 30.94
CA LEU A 41 28.50 24.98 31.32
C LEU A 41 26.97 24.82 31.34
N LEU A 42 26.24 25.79 31.90
CA LEU A 42 24.78 25.77 31.92
C LEU A 42 24.21 25.81 30.50
N LEU A 43 24.70 26.70 29.64
CA LEU A 43 24.25 26.78 28.25
C LEU A 43 24.54 25.50 27.47
N PHE A 44 25.71 24.90 27.67
CA PHE A 44 26.06 23.62 27.05
C PHE A 44 25.16 22.48 27.57
N SER A 45 24.89 22.43 28.88
CA SER A 45 23.99 21.42 29.45
C SER A 45 22.55 21.57 28.95
N LEU A 46 22.05 22.80 28.80
CA LEU A 46 20.73 23.08 28.25
C LEU A 46 20.65 22.71 26.77
N ALA A 47 21.67 23.06 25.98
CA ALA A 47 21.74 22.69 24.57
C ALA A 47 21.86 21.18 24.38
N PHE A 48 22.67 20.50 25.19
CA PHE A 48 22.82 19.05 25.16
C PHE A 48 21.52 18.34 25.58
N PHE A 49 20.86 18.81 26.63
CA PHE A 49 19.58 18.26 27.07
C PHE A 49 18.47 18.50 26.03
N SER A 50 18.43 19.70 25.43
CA SER A 50 17.53 20.01 24.32
C SER A 50 17.81 19.13 23.10
N LEU A 51 19.08 18.91 22.76
CA LEU A 51 19.46 18.02 21.67
C LEU A 51 19.05 16.57 21.97
N MET A 52 19.30 16.06 23.18
CA MET A 52 18.90 14.71 23.59
C MET A 52 17.38 14.51 23.55
N LEU A 53 16.60 15.50 24.02
CA LEU A 53 15.14 15.44 23.93
C LEU A 53 14.66 15.44 22.47
N ASN A 54 15.24 16.26 21.60
CA ASN A 54 14.85 16.33 20.20
C ASN A 54 15.34 15.12 19.37
N VAL A 55 16.50 14.56 19.70
CA VAL A 55 17.02 13.33 19.07
C VAL A 55 16.17 12.13 19.47
N ASN A 56 15.73 12.04 20.74
CA ASN A 56 14.78 11.00 21.14
C ASN A 56 13.45 11.13 20.38
N VAL A 57 12.94 12.34 20.16
CA VAL A 57 11.75 12.54 19.31
C VAL A 57 11.98 12.06 17.87
N TRP A 58 13.18 12.23 17.32
CA TRP A 58 13.53 11.74 15.98
C TRP A 58 13.80 10.23 15.91
N ILE A 59 14.20 9.60 17.01
CA ILE A 59 14.42 8.15 17.09
C ILE A 59 13.11 7.41 17.38
N ASP A 60 12.19 7.99 18.17
CA ASP A 60 10.88 7.39 18.52
C ASP A 60 9.78 7.63 17.47
N THR A 61 10.01 8.42 16.42
CA THR A 61 8.94 8.87 15.50
C THR A 61 8.52 7.85 14.45
N THR A 62 9.13 6.66 14.40
CA THR A 62 8.51 5.54 13.71
C THR A 62 7.86 4.65 14.77
N PRO A 63 6.53 4.73 14.98
CA PRO A 63 5.87 3.82 15.88
C PRO A 63 5.93 2.41 15.26
N GLY A 64 7.01 1.69 15.53
CA GLY A 64 7.07 0.25 15.30
C GLY A 64 5.97 -0.44 16.10
N LEU A 65 5.57 -1.64 15.66
CA LEU A 65 4.53 -2.40 16.37
C LEU A 65 4.87 -2.48 17.88
N PRO A 66 3.90 -2.18 18.76
CA PRO A 66 4.09 -2.32 20.20
C PRO A 66 4.67 -3.69 20.56
N LYS A 67 5.66 -3.73 21.46
CA LYS A 67 6.32 -4.98 21.89
C LYS A 67 5.34 -6.03 22.39
N SER A 68 4.24 -5.60 23.03
CA SER A 68 3.15 -6.48 23.47
C SER A 68 2.49 -7.22 22.30
N ILE A 69 2.35 -6.58 21.14
CA ILE A 69 1.81 -7.21 19.93
C ILE A 69 2.86 -8.12 19.30
N LEU A 70 4.10 -7.64 19.13
CA LEU A 70 5.20 -8.45 18.59
C LEU A 70 5.41 -9.75 19.38
N SER A 71 5.29 -9.71 20.71
CA SER A 71 5.42 -10.90 21.55
C SER A 71 4.32 -11.96 21.35
N THR A 72 3.21 -11.60 20.70
CA THR A 72 2.12 -12.53 20.36
C THR A 72 2.24 -13.13 18.96
N LEU A 73 3.13 -12.61 18.13
CA LEU A 73 3.38 -13.13 16.78
C LEU A 73 4.37 -14.29 16.91
N SER A 74 3.86 -15.52 16.83
CA SER A 74 4.69 -16.70 16.64
C SER A 74 5.25 -16.67 15.22
N GLY A 75 6.58 -16.52 15.09
CA GLY A 75 7.25 -16.65 13.80
C GLY A 75 7.14 -18.10 13.33
N ASP A 76 6.15 -18.37 12.47
CA ASP A 76 6.04 -19.67 11.83
C ASP A 76 7.08 -19.72 10.70
N THR A 77 8.13 -20.53 10.89
CA THR A 77 9.23 -20.74 9.93
C THR A 77 8.78 -21.18 8.53
N THR A 78 7.51 -21.56 8.37
CA THR A 78 6.93 -21.90 7.07
C THR A 78 6.78 -20.70 6.13
N ALA A 79 6.84 -19.46 6.64
CA ALA A 79 6.84 -18.24 5.84
C ALA A 79 8.17 -17.94 5.13
N GLU A 80 9.28 -18.56 5.54
CA GLU A 80 10.64 -18.20 5.09
C GLU A 80 10.89 -18.38 3.58
N ASN A 81 9.98 -19.04 2.86
CA ASN A 81 10.09 -19.28 1.42
C ASN A 81 8.83 -18.87 0.63
N ILE A 82 7.94 -18.05 1.20
CA ILE A 82 6.75 -17.60 0.47
C ILE A 82 7.08 -16.29 -0.24
N ASP A 83 7.02 -16.29 -1.57
CA ASP A 83 7.33 -15.11 -2.41
C ASP A 83 6.25 -14.83 -3.48
N HIS A 84 5.21 -15.65 -3.56
CA HIS A 84 4.15 -15.52 -4.54
C HIS A 84 2.80 -15.20 -3.88
N LEU A 85 2.26 -14.02 -4.16
CA LEU A 85 0.94 -13.62 -3.71
C LEU A 85 -0.13 -14.05 -4.73
N ILE A 86 -1.08 -14.89 -4.31
CA ILE A 86 -2.30 -15.17 -5.08
C ILE A 86 -3.46 -14.37 -4.47
N VAL A 87 -4.08 -13.48 -5.23
CA VAL A 87 -5.19 -12.64 -4.76
C VAL A 87 -6.51 -13.15 -5.33
N VAL A 88 -7.52 -13.29 -4.45
CA VAL A 88 -8.91 -13.53 -4.84
C VAL A 88 -9.75 -12.33 -4.42
N PRO A 89 -10.07 -11.39 -5.33
CA PRO A 89 -10.89 -10.23 -5.01
C PRO A 89 -12.35 -10.63 -4.76
N GLY A 90 -12.89 -10.17 -3.64
CA GLY A 90 -14.28 -10.35 -3.24
C GLY A 90 -15.24 -9.57 -4.13
N HIS A 91 -16.44 -10.15 -4.30
CA HIS A 91 -17.52 -9.56 -5.10
C HIS A 91 -18.89 -9.60 -4.41
N ALA A 92 -19.04 -10.49 -3.43
CA ALA A 92 -20.27 -10.76 -2.69
C ALA A 92 -19.92 -11.54 -1.42
N ILE A 93 -20.89 -11.69 -0.51
CA ILE A 93 -20.69 -12.38 0.76
C ILE A 93 -21.50 -13.66 0.78
N TRP A 94 -20.84 -14.79 1.02
CA TRP A 94 -21.51 -16.08 1.20
C TRP A 94 -21.85 -16.33 2.68
N ASN A 95 -23.13 -16.56 2.95
CA ASN A 95 -23.72 -16.78 4.28
C ASN A 95 -24.10 -18.25 4.54
N GLY A 96 -23.79 -19.16 3.60
CA GLY A 96 -24.15 -20.56 3.74
C GLY A 96 -23.39 -21.28 4.86
N ALA A 97 -23.99 -22.37 5.35
CA ALA A 97 -23.42 -23.23 6.38
C ALA A 97 -22.81 -24.54 5.83
N SER A 98 -23.11 -24.89 4.57
CA SER A 98 -22.59 -26.06 3.85
C SER A 98 -22.28 -25.69 2.40
N ALA A 99 -21.10 -26.11 1.92
CA ALA A 99 -20.66 -25.89 0.55
C ALA A 99 -21.54 -26.58 -0.52
N GLU A 100 -22.40 -27.53 -0.13
CA GLU A 100 -23.41 -28.10 -1.03
C GLU A 100 -24.38 -27.02 -1.53
N ASN A 101 -24.69 -26.05 -0.68
CA ASN A 101 -25.58 -24.94 -0.99
C ASN A 101 -24.85 -23.71 -1.55
N ARG A 102 -23.61 -23.87 -2.01
CA ARG A 102 -22.80 -22.76 -2.57
C ARG A 102 -23.45 -22.09 -3.78
N LEU A 103 -24.31 -22.78 -4.51
CA LEU A 103 -25.05 -22.24 -5.66
C LEU A 103 -26.47 -21.78 -5.31
N ASN A 104 -26.83 -21.81 -4.02
CA ASN A 104 -28.11 -21.27 -3.57
C ASN A 104 -27.98 -19.75 -3.37
N GLU A 105 -28.54 -18.97 -4.28
CA GLU A 105 -28.47 -17.50 -4.27
C GLU A 105 -29.01 -16.86 -2.98
N SER A 106 -30.01 -17.48 -2.32
CA SER A 106 -30.55 -16.97 -1.05
C SER A 106 -29.54 -16.98 0.10
N LEU A 107 -28.44 -17.73 -0.05
CA LEU A 107 -27.33 -17.77 0.89
C LEU A 107 -26.21 -16.80 0.51
N TRP A 108 -26.42 -15.92 -0.47
CA TRP A 108 -25.46 -14.90 -0.86
C TRP A 108 -26.05 -13.50 -0.66
N THR A 109 -25.28 -12.61 -0.02
CA THR A 109 -25.60 -11.19 -0.01
C THR A 109 -25.05 -10.56 -1.29
N LEU A 110 -25.95 -10.40 -2.27
CA LEU A 110 -25.69 -9.89 -3.61
C LEU A 110 -26.19 -8.45 -3.80
N GLU A 111 -25.52 -7.70 -4.67
CA GLU A 111 -26.08 -6.50 -5.29
C GLU A 111 -27.30 -6.81 -6.14
N PRO A 112 -28.20 -5.84 -6.37
CA PRO A 112 -29.34 -6.02 -7.27
C PRO A 112 -28.96 -6.56 -8.66
N TYR A 113 -27.88 -6.04 -9.27
CA TYR A 113 -27.42 -6.47 -10.60
C TYR A 113 -26.75 -7.85 -10.63
N GLN A 114 -26.41 -8.42 -9.48
CA GLN A 114 -25.77 -9.74 -9.40
C GLN A 114 -26.80 -10.87 -9.29
N ARG A 115 -28.08 -10.56 -9.09
CA ARG A 115 -29.12 -11.57 -8.88
C ARG A 115 -29.53 -12.25 -10.17
N ASN A 116 -29.80 -13.56 -10.13
CA ASN A 116 -30.22 -14.37 -11.27
C ASN A 116 -29.29 -14.28 -12.50
N SER A 117 -27.99 -14.06 -12.27
CA SER A 117 -27.00 -13.76 -13.33
C SER A 117 -25.95 -14.86 -13.53
N GLY A 118 -26.06 -15.99 -12.83
CA GLY A 118 -25.02 -17.05 -12.86
C GLY A 118 -23.69 -16.67 -12.19
N ARG A 119 -23.50 -15.42 -11.76
CA ARG A 119 -22.26 -14.89 -11.15
C ARG A 119 -21.76 -15.65 -9.91
N ILE A 120 -22.65 -16.29 -9.15
CA ILE A 120 -22.25 -17.10 -7.99
C ILE A 120 -21.38 -18.30 -8.38
N GLN A 121 -21.59 -18.86 -9.58
CA GLN A 121 -20.76 -19.93 -10.12
C GLN A 121 -19.35 -19.42 -10.39
N ALA A 122 -19.22 -18.23 -11.00
CA ALA A 122 -17.93 -17.58 -11.23
C ALA A 122 -17.20 -17.30 -9.90
N PHE A 123 -17.89 -16.78 -8.87
CA PHE A 123 -17.30 -16.56 -7.55
C PHE A 123 -16.71 -17.85 -6.97
N TYR A 124 -17.45 -18.96 -7.06
CA TYR A 124 -16.96 -20.26 -6.58
C TYR A 124 -15.76 -20.76 -7.41
N GLN A 125 -15.78 -20.57 -8.73
CA GLN A 125 -14.65 -20.94 -9.59
C GLN A 125 -13.41 -20.11 -9.29
N HIS A 126 -13.54 -18.82 -8.94
CA HIS A 126 -12.40 -17.99 -8.50
C HIS A 126 -11.73 -18.60 -7.26
N ILE A 127 -12.55 -18.95 -6.26
CA ILE A 127 -12.09 -19.59 -5.02
C ILE A 127 -11.41 -20.94 -5.35
N ALA A 128 -12.08 -21.81 -6.10
CA ALA A 128 -11.58 -23.15 -6.42
C ALA A 128 -10.27 -23.10 -7.23
N HIS A 129 -10.17 -22.19 -8.20
CA HIS A 129 -8.97 -22.06 -9.03
C HIS A 129 -7.79 -21.52 -8.23
N ALA A 130 -7.99 -20.48 -7.42
CA ALA A 130 -6.94 -19.95 -6.55
C ALA A 130 -6.48 -20.97 -5.50
N SER A 131 -7.41 -21.72 -4.89
CA SER A 131 -7.06 -22.83 -3.98
C SER A 131 -6.26 -23.92 -4.68
N LYS A 132 -6.60 -24.28 -5.92
CA LYS A 132 -5.83 -25.24 -6.71
C LYS A 132 -4.42 -24.73 -6.97
N LEU A 133 -4.25 -23.46 -7.36
CA LEU A 133 -2.94 -22.85 -7.59
C LEU A 133 -2.09 -22.86 -6.32
N SER A 134 -2.68 -22.53 -5.17
CA SER A 134 -1.93 -22.50 -3.91
C SER A 134 -1.50 -23.86 -3.39
N LEU A 135 -2.25 -24.92 -3.75
CA LEU A 135 -1.84 -26.30 -3.47
C LEU A 135 -0.70 -26.77 -4.38
N GLN A 136 -0.63 -26.25 -5.61
CA GLN A 136 0.41 -26.60 -6.58
C GLN A 136 1.71 -25.83 -6.33
N ASP A 137 1.61 -24.58 -5.91
CA ASP A 137 2.76 -23.71 -5.65
C ASP A 137 3.06 -23.59 -4.15
N LYS A 138 4.12 -24.28 -3.71
CA LYS A 138 4.56 -24.27 -2.31
C LYS A 138 5.08 -22.92 -1.83
N HIS A 139 5.45 -22.02 -2.74
CA HIS A 139 5.95 -20.67 -2.45
C HIS A 139 4.83 -19.62 -2.42
N SER A 140 3.58 -20.05 -2.61
CA SER A 140 2.44 -19.14 -2.68
C SER A 140 1.68 -18.99 -1.36
N LEU A 141 1.13 -17.79 -1.14
CA LEU A 141 0.12 -17.48 -0.15
C LEU A 141 -1.13 -16.99 -0.88
N VAL A 142 -2.26 -17.67 -0.66
CA VAL A 142 -3.55 -17.18 -1.17
C VAL A 142 -4.18 -16.21 -0.17
N VAL A 143 -4.47 -15.00 -0.64
CA VAL A 143 -5.16 -13.95 0.10
C VAL A 143 -6.53 -13.74 -0.54
N PHE A 144 -7.58 -14.15 0.18
CA PHE A 144 -8.94 -13.71 -0.14
C PHE A 144 -9.09 -12.27 0.33
N SER A 145 -9.48 -11.35 -0.53
CA SER A 145 -9.45 -9.91 -0.22
C SER A 145 -10.80 -9.24 -0.49
N GLY A 146 -11.31 -8.55 0.51
CA GLY A 146 -12.58 -7.84 0.45
C GLY A 146 -13.18 -7.68 1.84
N GLY A 147 -13.57 -6.46 2.17
CA GLY A 147 -14.04 -6.08 3.49
C GLY A 147 -15.52 -6.30 3.74
N GLN A 148 -16.03 -5.69 4.81
CA GLN A 148 -17.42 -5.76 5.22
C GLN A 148 -18.27 -4.73 4.44
N THR A 149 -18.48 -5.00 3.15
CA THR A 149 -19.09 -4.06 2.18
C THR A 149 -20.61 -3.98 2.23
N ARG A 150 -21.28 -4.87 3.00
CA ARG A 150 -22.74 -5.04 3.05
C ARG A 150 -23.28 -4.78 4.45
N ARG A 151 -24.37 -4.02 4.58
CA ARG A 151 -24.95 -3.68 5.90
C ARG A 151 -25.58 -4.87 6.61
N GLU A 152 -26.03 -5.84 5.83
CA GLU A 152 -26.89 -6.92 6.28
C GLU A 152 -26.11 -8.07 6.93
N THR A 153 -24.79 -7.95 7.05
CA THR A 153 -23.91 -9.04 7.50
C THR A 153 -22.78 -8.54 8.37
N THR A 154 -22.34 -9.38 9.31
CA THR A 154 -21.23 -9.13 10.22
C THR A 154 -19.88 -9.62 9.66
N THR A 155 -19.89 -10.38 8.56
CA THR A 155 -18.68 -10.98 7.97
C THR A 155 -18.19 -10.20 6.75
N THR A 156 -16.93 -10.38 6.39
CA THR A 156 -16.33 -9.79 5.18
C THR A 156 -16.50 -10.68 3.95
N GLU A 157 -16.31 -10.09 2.76
CA GLU A 157 -16.23 -10.88 1.51
C GLU A 157 -15.09 -11.91 1.61
N ALA A 158 -13.91 -11.50 2.09
CA ALA A 158 -12.75 -12.36 2.27
C ALA A 158 -12.98 -13.54 3.22
N GLU A 159 -13.52 -13.29 4.42
CA GLU A 159 -13.86 -14.33 5.39
C GLU A 159 -14.84 -15.35 4.80
N SER A 160 -15.87 -14.86 4.09
CA SER A 160 -16.87 -15.72 3.48
C SER A 160 -16.27 -16.63 2.40
N TYR A 161 -15.31 -16.13 1.62
CA TYR A 161 -14.64 -16.90 0.57
C TYR A 161 -13.69 -17.93 1.14
N MET A 162 -12.85 -17.57 2.13
CA MET A 162 -11.97 -18.52 2.80
C MET A 162 -12.79 -19.62 3.49
N ARG A 163 -13.89 -19.27 4.16
CA ARG A 163 -14.81 -20.25 4.77
C ARG A 163 -15.40 -21.19 3.73
N LEU A 164 -15.84 -20.67 2.58
CA LEU A 164 -16.36 -21.50 1.49
C LEU A 164 -15.28 -22.43 0.94
N ALA A 165 -14.04 -21.97 0.80
CA ALA A 165 -12.91 -22.79 0.36
C ALA A 165 -12.68 -23.99 1.30
N MET A 166 -12.67 -23.74 2.61
CA MET A 166 -12.49 -24.78 3.63
C MET A 166 -13.68 -25.75 3.68
N GLN A 167 -14.92 -25.25 3.65
CA GLN A 167 -16.11 -26.11 3.70
C GLN A 167 -16.28 -26.94 2.42
N ALA A 168 -15.80 -26.46 1.28
CA ALA A 168 -15.81 -27.19 0.02
C ALA A 168 -14.62 -28.16 -0.11
N ASN A 169 -13.79 -28.32 0.93
CA ASN A 169 -12.56 -29.10 0.92
C ASN A 169 -11.59 -28.72 -0.23
N LEU A 170 -11.61 -27.45 -0.65
CA LEU A 170 -10.70 -26.92 -1.67
C LEU A 170 -9.32 -26.62 -1.08
N LEU A 171 -9.27 -26.35 0.22
CA LEU A 171 -8.05 -26.21 1.00
C LEU A 171 -8.10 -27.19 2.18
N PRO A 172 -6.98 -27.85 2.54
CA PRO A 172 -6.88 -28.62 3.77
C PRO A 172 -7.24 -27.79 5.01
N HIS A 173 -7.79 -28.43 6.04
CA HIS A 173 -8.20 -27.72 7.28
C HIS A 173 -7.03 -27.06 8.02
N ASP A 174 -5.83 -27.62 7.89
CA ASP A 174 -4.56 -27.14 8.45
C ASP A 174 -3.73 -26.34 7.42
N PHE A 175 -4.35 -25.85 6.35
CA PHE A 175 -3.65 -25.13 5.31
C PHE A 175 -3.23 -23.73 5.75
N ILE A 176 -1.97 -23.61 6.18
CA ILE A 176 -1.38 -22.36 6.69
C ILE A 176 -1.11 -21.31 5.61
N ARG A 177 -1.04 -21.68 4.32
CA ARG A 177 -0.74 -20.74 3.23
C ARG A 177 -1.99 -20.10 2.63
N ALA A 178 -2.98 -19.84 3.47
CA ALA A 178 -4.18 -19.09 3.10
C ALA A 178 -4.56 -18.10 4.21
N THR A 179 -4.93 -16.88 3.83
CA THR A 179 -5.40 -15.87 4.78
C THR A 179 -6.42 -14.93 4.16
N THR A 180 -6.92 -13.99 4.97
CA THR A 180 -7.91 -12.97 4.57
C THR A 180 -7.35 -11.55 4.70
N GLU A 181 -7.75 -10.71 3.76
CA GLU A 181 -7.62 -9.25 3.80
C GLU A 181 -9.04 -8.68 3.93
N ASN A 182 -9.34 -8.06 5.07
CA ASN A 182 -10.70 -7.81 5.54
C ASN A 182 -11.16 -6.35 5.45
N TYR A 183 -10.42 -5.51 4.73
CA TYR A 183 -10.62 -4.07 4.71
C TYR A 183 -10.79 -3.47 3.32
N ALA A 184 -10.44 -4.18 2.24
CA ALA A 184 -10.61 -3.63 0.90
C ALA A 184 -12.08 -3.35 0.57
N LEU A 185 -12.36 -2.16 0.06
CA LEU A 185 -13.71 -1.71 -0.30
C LEU A 185 -13.89 -1.58 -1.81
N ASP A 186 -12.81 -1.72 -2.58
CA ASP A 186 -12.81 -1.68 -4.04
C ASP A 186 -11.66 -2.51 -4.60
N SER A 187 -11.59 -2.60 -5.94
CA SER A 187 -10.58 -3.42 -6.62
C SER A 187 -9.15 -2.91 -6.50
N HIS A 188 -8.96 -1.59 -6.33
CA HIS A 188 -7.62 -1.04 -6.15
C HIS A 188 -7.10 -1.47 -4.78
N GLN A 189 -7.93 -1.30 -3.74
CA GLN A 189 -7.63 -1.78 -2.39
C GLN A 189 -7.50 -3.30 -2.35
N ASN A 190 -8.28 -4.07 -3.11
CA ASN A 190 -8.11 -5.52 -3.16
C ASN A 190 -6.67 -5.92 -3.55
N LEU A 191 -6.06 -5.20 -4.50
CA LEU A 191 -4.66 -5.43 -4.85
C LEU A 191 -3.70 -4.89 -3.78
N LEU A 192 -3.79 -3.59 -3.46
CA LEU A 192 -2.84 -2.93 -2.58
C LEU A 192 -2.84 -3.50 -1.15
N PHE A 193 -4.03 -3.76 -0.59
CA PHE A 193 -4.15 -4.31 0.75
C PHE A 193 -3.78 -5.78 0.80
N SER A 194 -3.92 -6.53 -0.31
CA SER A 194 -3.39 -7.90 -0.37
C SER A 194 -1.86 -7.91 -0.34
N ILE A 195 -1.19 -6.93 -0.98
CA ILE A 195 0.27 -6.76 -0.88
C ILE A 195 0.67 -6.45 0.57
N ALA A 196 -0.01 -5.51 1.22
CA ALA A 196 0.23 -5.17 2.62
C ALA A 196 -0.04 -6.37 3.56
N ARG A 197 -1.12 -7.12 3.33
CA ARG A 197 -1.47 -8.31 4.11
C ARG A 197 -0.46 -9.44 3.90
N PHE A 198 0.08 -9.60 2.70
CA PHE A 198 1.16 -10.55 2.43
C PHE A 198 2.41 -10.20 3.25
N HIS A 199 2.81 -8.93 3.29
CA HIS A 199 3.92 -8.47 4.12
C HIS A 199 3.65 -8.66 5.61
N GLU A 200 2.45 -8.31 6.09
CA GLU A 200 2.05 -8.54 7.49
C GLU A 200 2.07 -10.02 7.88
N TYR A 201 1.80 -10.93 6.93
CA TYR A 201 1.75 -12.37 7.17
C TYR A 201 3.12 -13.05 7.06
N THR A 202 3.97 -12.61 6.12
CA THR A 202 5.23 -13.30 5.77
C THR A 202 6.48 -12.57 6.25
N GLY A 203 6.37 -11.28 6.59
CA GLY A 203 7.50 -10.41 6.88
C GLY A 203 8.27 -9.89 5.65
N ALA A 204 7.85 -10.27 4.43
CA ALA A 204 8.46 -9.82 3.18
C ALA A 204 7.40 -9.40 2.16
N TYR A 205 7.76 -8.54 1.20
CA TYR A 205 6.88 -8.23 0.07
C TYR A 205 6.97 -9.34 -0.98
N PRO A 206 5.88 -9.63 -1.72
CA PRO A 206 5.91 -10.69 -2.72
C PRO A 206 6.84 -10.32 -3.88
N VAL A 207 7.44 -11.34 -4.50
CA VAL A 207 8.18 -11.21 -5.77
C VAL A 207 7.21 -11.26 -6.94
N ARG A 208 6.20 -12.13 -6.90
CA ARG A 208 5.20 -12.31 -7.97
C ARG A 208 3.79 -12.15 -7.42
N ILE A 209 2.88 -11.62 -8.25
CA ILE A 209 1.45 -11.53 -7.96
C ILE A 209 0.66 -12.26 -9.05
N THR A 210 -0.29 -13.11 -8.64
CA THR A 210 -1.34 -13.64 -9.51
C THR A 210 -2.70 -13.22 -8.97
N VAL A 211 -3.53 -12.59 -9.79
CA VAL A 211 -4.92 -12.25 -9.43
C VAL A 211 -5.87 -13.22 -10.11
N VAL A 212 -6.79 -13.83 -9.35
CA VAL A 212 -7.85 -14.70 -9.87
C VAL A 212 -9.20 -14.00 -9.69
N GLY A 213 -9.86 -13.64 -10.78
CA GLY A 213 -11.14 -12.91 -10.72
C GLY A 213 -11.87 -12.91 -12.06
N TYR A 214 -12.84 -12.01 -12.23
CA TYR A 214 -13.57 -11.86 -13.50
C TYR A 214 -12.65 -11.48 -14.67
N GLU A 215 -12.83 -12.09 -15.84
CA GLU A 215 -12.04 -11.76 -17.03
C GLU A 215 -12.31 -10.33 -17.49
N MET A 216 -13.56 -9.86 -17.41
CA MET A 216 -13.88 -8.46 -17.74
C MET A 216 -13.01 -7.43 -17.00
N LYS A 217 -12.56 -7.74 -15.77
CA LYS A 217 -11.74 -6.85 -14.94
C LYS A 217 -10.25 -6.92 -15.22
N ARG A 218 -9.80 -7.84 -16.09
CA ARG A 218 -8.38 -8.06 -16.41
C ARG A 218 -7.67 -6.76 -16.73
N LYS A 219 -8.18 -6.00 -17.70
CA LYS A 219 -7.57 -4.73 -18.14
C LYS A 219 -7.45 -3.75 -16.99
N ARG A 220 -8.49 -3.60 -16.16
CA ARG A 220 -8.44 -2.67 -15.03
C ARG A 220 -7.39 -3.09 -13.99
N PHE A 221 -7.19 -4.38 -13.74
CA PHE A 221 -6.12 -4.83 -12.85
C PHE A 221 -4.73 -4.70 -13.48
N ALA A 222 -4.55 -5.20 -14.71
CA ALA A 222 -3.26 -5.29 -15.38
C ALA A 222 -2.75 -3.93 -15.90
N ASP A 223 -3.65 -3.08 -16.40
CA ASP A 223 -3.26 -1.83 -17.08
C ASP A 223 -3.36 -0.63 -16.14
N LEU A 224 -4.20 -0.70 -15.09
CA LEU A 224 -4.43 0.42 -14.17
C LEU A 224 -3.93 0.11 -12.76
N HIS A 225 -4.50 -0.86 -12.04
CA HIS A 225 -4.13 -1.09 -10.63
C HIS A 225 -2.67 -1.51 -10.44
N ARG A 226 -2.18 -2.44 -11.27
CA ARG A 226 -0.78 -2.85 -11.29
C ARG A 226 0.15 -1.66 -11.54
N VAL A 227 -0.21 -0.79 -12.48
CA VAL A 227 0.55 0.41 -12.83
C VAL A 227 0.52 1.45 -11.70
N ALA A 228 -0.64 1.63 -11.05
CA ALA A 228 -0.81 2.53 -9.90
C ALA A 228 0.12 2.19 -8.74
N VAL A 229 0.32 0.89 -8.49
CA VAL A 229 1.27 0.39 -7.48
C VAL A 229 2.68 0.11 -8.05
N ARG A 230 2.91 0.48 -9.32
CA ARG A 230 4.20 0.33 -10.04
C ARG A 230 4.77 -1.09 -10.00
N TRP A 231 3.90 -2.10 -10.06
CA TRP A 231 4.34 -3.49 -10.13
C TRP A 231 4.83 -3.84 -11.53
N ALA A 232 5.95 -4.55 -11.62
CA ALA A 232 6.52 -4.95 -12.91
C ALA A 232 5.60 -5.94 -13.65
N GLU A 233 5.39 -5.71 -14.95
CA GLU A 233 4.48 -6.52 -15.78
C GLU A 233 4.87 -8.00 -15.80
N HIS A 234 6.16 -8.33 -15.96
CA HIS A 234 6.66 -9.70 -15.96
C HIS A 234 6.54 -10.43 -14.60
N ARG A 235 6.17 -9.70 -13.53
CA ARG A 235 5.91 -10.25 -12.17
C ARG A 235 4.44 -10.22 -11.80
N PHE A 236 3.54 -9.95 -12.76
CA PHE A 236 2.11 -9.85 -12.53
C PHE A 236 1.34 -10.71 -13.53
N GLU A 237 0.54 -11.63 -13.01
CA GLU A 237 -0.33 -12.51 -13.79
C GLU A 237 -1.79 -12.25 -13.41
N TYR A 238 -2.69 -12.33 -14.40
CA TYR A 238 -4.13 -12.27 -14.17
C TYR A 238 -4.79 -13.50 -14.78
N ILE A 239 -5.62 -14.18 -14.00
CA ILE A 239 -6.41 -15.33 -14.42
C ILE A 239 -7.86 -14.91 -14.35
N GLY A 240 -8.46 -14.73 -15.52
CA GLY A 240 -9.85 -14.36 -15.65
C GLY A 240 -10.74 -15.58 -15.81
N ILE A 241 -11.82 -15.57 -15.05
CA ILE A 241 -12.84 -16.61 -15.02
C ILE A 241 -14.18 -15.90 -15.00
N ASP A 242 -14.99 -16.14 -16.03
CA ASP A 242 -16.32 -15.57 -16.15
C ASP A 242 -17.40 -16.61 -15.85
N SER A 243 -18.66 -16.20 -15.90
CA SER A 243 -19.78 -17.13 -15.76
C SER A 243 -19.95 -17.96 -17.04
N ASP A 244 -20.66 -19.09 -16.94
CA ASP A 244 -21.02 -19.88 -18.13
C ASP A 244 -22.08 -19.17 -19.01
N ASP A 245 -22.67 -18.07 -18.54
CA ASP A 245 -23.64 -17.25 -19.27
C ASP A 245 -22.94 -16.17 -20.10
N LEU A 246 -22.80 -16.44 -21.41
CA LEU A 246 -22.14 -15.54 -22.35
C LEU A 246 -22.83 -14.18 -22.46
N GLN A 247 -24.16 -14.13 -22.36
CA GLN A 247 -24.90 -12.88 -22.49
C GLN A 247 -24.67 -11.98 -21.28
N GLU A 248 -24.67 -12.56 -20.08
CA GLU A 248 -24.32 -11.82 -18.87
C GLU A 248 -22.87 -11.33 -18.90
N ASN A 249 -21.95 -12.13 -19.44
CA ASN A 249 -20.55 -11.73 -19.57
C ASN A 249 -20.39 -10.51 -20.49
N ASP A 250 -21.11 -10.47 -21.62
CA ASP A 250 -21.11 -9.32 -22.54
C ASP A 250 -21.64 -8.05 -21.85
N ILE A 251 -22.77 -8.16 -21.13
CA ILE A 251 -23.35 -7.04 -20.35
C ILE A 251 -22.37 -6.56 -19.28
N ALA A 252 -21.71 -7.50 -18.60
CA ALA A 252 -20.76 -7.18 -17.56
C ALA A 252 -19.51 -6.48 -18.14
N GLN A 253 -19.04 -6.90 -19.32
CA GLN A 253 -17.93 -6.29 -20.06
C GLN A 253 -18.24 -4.84 -20.44
N GLU A 254 -19.44 -4.55 -20.92
CA GLU A 254 -19.87 -3.18 -21.24
C GLU A 254 -19.90 -2.29 -19.98
N GLY A 255 -20.48 -2.79 -18.89
CA GLY A 255 -20.51 -2.07 -17.61
C GLY A 255 -19.13 -1.83 -17.02
N GLU A 256 -18.21 -2.77 -17.21
CA GLU A 256 -16.83 -2.68 -16.76
C GLU A 256 -16.02 -1.65 -17.56
N MET A 257 -16.31 -1.45 -18.85
CA MET A 257 -15.64 -0.42 -19.67
C MET A 257 -15.82 0.98 -19.08
N LYS A 258 -17.02 1.29 -18.55
CA LYS A 258 -17.27 2.56 -17.85
C LYS A 258 -16.39 2.67 -16.60
N THR A 259 -16.31 1.61 -15.79
CA THR A 259 -15.49 1.60 -14.57
C THR A 259 -14.00 1.71 -14.90
N TYR A 260 -13.55 1.10 -16.00
CA TYR A 260 -12.19 1.23 -16.51
C TYR A 260 -11.86 2.70 -16.83
N MET A 261 -12.72 3.38 -17.59
CA MET A 261 -12.52 4.80 -17.93
C MET A 261 -12.56 5.73 -16.71
N GLU A 262 -13.39 5.42 -15.71
CA GLU A 262 -13.37 6.16 -14.43
C GLU A 262 -12.03 5.93 -13.70
N THR A 263 -11.56 4.68 -13.65
CA THR A 263 -10.30 4.31 -13.00
C THR A 263 -9.08 4.90 -13.71
N SER A 264 -9.09 5.02 -15.04
CA SER A 264 -7.97 5.62 -15.78
C SER A 264 -7.80 7.11 -15.49
N ASN A 265 -8.87 7.78 -15.04
CA ASN A 265 -8.84 9.18 -14.63
C ASN A 265 -8.58 9.36 -13.12
N ASP A 266 -8.77 8.30 -12.31
CA ASP A 266 -8.58 8.30 -10.86
C ASP A 266 -8.05 6.94 -10.41
N MET A 267 -6.75 6.71 -10.64
CA MET A 267 -6.10 5.40 -10.50
C MET A 267 -6.08 4.88 -9.06
N TYR A 268 -6.17 5.78 -8.08
CA TYR A 268 -6.15 5.48 -6.64
C TYR A 268 -7.56 5.46 -6.02
N HIS A 269 -8.59 5.69 -6.84
CA HIS A 269 -10.01 5.73 -6.44
C HIS A 269 -10.31 6.71 -5.30
N CYS A 270 -9.63 7.86 -5.27
CA CYS A 270 -9.73 8.81 -4.17
C CYS A 270 -10.57 10.05 -4.54
N HIS A 271 -11.19 10.09 -5.72
CA HIS A 271 -12.03 11.18 -6.19
C HIS A 271 -13.44 10.74 -6.61
N SER A 272 -14.35 11.72 -6.66
CA SER A 272 -15.63 11.64 -7.37
C SER A 272 -16.44 10.35 -7.12
N GLN A 273 -16.80 9.62 -8.17
CA GLN A 273 -17.67 8.44 -8.10
C GLN A 273 -16.99 7.25 -7.42
N LEU A 274 -15.67 7.07 -7.61
CA LEU A 274 -14.93 5.95 -7.03
C LEU A 274 -14.76 6.13 -5.52
N LEU A 275 -14.44 7.34 -5.06
CA LEU A 275 -14.46 7.67 -3.64
C LEU A 275 -15.86 7.48 -3.04
N GLN A 276 -16.91 7.93 -3.73
CA GLN A 276 -18.27 7.76 -3.24
C GLN A 276 -18.65 6.28 -3.13
N LYS A 277 -18.23 5.44 -4.08
CA LYS A 277 -18.39 3.99 -4.04
C LYS A 277 -17.67 3.38 -2.84
N ARG A 278 -16.45 3.83 -2.53
CA ARG A 278 -15.69 3.42 -1.33
C ARG A 278 -16.42 3.82 -0.04
N LYS A 279 -16.88 5.08 0.07
CA LYS A 279 -17.68 5.58 1.21
C LYS A 279 -18.96 4.78 1.40
N ASN A 280 -19.65 4.45 0.31
CA ASN A 280 -20.88 3.67 0.32
C ASN A 280 -20.67 2.19 0.70
N ARG A 281 -19.43 1.73 0.87
CA ARG A 281 -19.13 0.35 1.29
C ARG A 281 -18.57 0.28 2.71
N ASN A 282 -18.14 1.39 3.30
CA ASN A 282 -17.63 1.43 4.68
C ASN A 282 -18.71 1.78 5.72
N HIS A 283 -19.84 1.06 5.72
CA HIS A 283 -20.92 1.32 6.66
C HIS A 283 -20.54 1.07 8.12
N HIS A 284 -19.60 0.14 8.33
CA HIS A 284 -19.14 -0.31 9.63
C HIS A 284 -18.03 0.57 10.20
N ARG A 285 -17.63 1.64 9.48
CA ARG A 285 -16.62 2.62 9.92
C ARG A 285 -15.30 1.96 10.34
N ARG A 286 -14.89 0.94 9.58
CA ARG A 286 -13.63 0.22 9.79
C ARG A 286 -12.48 0.97 9.12
N TYR A 287 -11.30 0.87 9.72
CA TYR A 287 -10.03 1.34 9.16
C TYR A 287 -9.06 0.16 9.13
N HIS A 288 -8.20 0.11 8.12
CA HIS A 288 -7.20 -0.95 7.97
C HIS A 288 -5.99 -0.70 8.89
N PRO A 289 -5.23 -1.75 9.26
CA PRO A 289 -4.07 -1.62 10.14
C PRO A 289 -2.75 -1.28 9.42
N TYR A 290 -2.76 -1.20 8.07
CA TYR A 290 -1.53 -1.20 7.26
C TYR A 290 -0.58 -0.01 7.46
N HIS A 291 -1.01 1.12 8.01
CA HIS A 291 -0.08 2.19 8.44
C HIS A 291 0.87 1.73 9.55
N THR A 292 0.45 0.76 10.36
CA THR A 292 1.27 0.19 11.44
C THR A 292 2.02 -1.05 10.98
N SER A 293 1.37 -1.95 10.24
CA SER A 293 1.96 -3.23 9.84
C SER A 293 2.73 -3.22 8.52
N SER A 294 2.60 -2.17 7.71
CA SER A 294 3.36 -1.98 6.47
C SER A 294 3.67 -0.49 6.28
N PRO A 295 4.42 0.13 7.22
CA PRO A 295 4.63 1.58 7.24
C PRO A 295 5.30 2.10 5.96
N GLU A 296 6.07 1.27 5.26
CA GLU A 296 6.70 1.59 3.97
C GLU A 296 5.69 1.87 2.86
N LEU A 297 4.44 1.41 3.01
CA LEU A 297 3.35 1.67 2.07
C LEU A 297 2.52 2.90 2.44
N SER A 298 2.78 3.55 3.57
CA SER A 298 1.91 4.64 4.09
C SER A 298 1.72 5.76 3.06
N GLU A 299 2.81 6.21 2.43
CA GLU A 299 2.75 7.27 1.43
C GLU A 299 1.99 6.84 0.16
N LEU A 300 2.09 5.58 -0.26
CA LEU A 300 1.32 5.04 -1.38
C LEU A 300 -0.17 4.89 -1.03
N ILE A 301 -0.48 4.44 0.19
CA ILE A 301 -1.86 4.26 0.67
C ILE A 301 -2.57 5.62 0.75
N GLU A 302 -1.87 6.65 1.22
CA GLU A 302 -2.39 8.02 1.33
C GLU A 302 -2.26 8.82 0.02
N TRP A 303 -1.68 8.24 -1.04
CA TRP A 303 -1.47 8.94 -2.29
C TRP A 303 -2.80 9.26 -2.96
N CYS A 304 -3.12 10.56 -3.00
CA CYS A 304 -4.30 11.08 -3.66
C CYS A 304 -3.97 12.38 -4.42
N PRO A 305 -3.46 12.27 -5.66
CA PRO A 305 -3.02 13.42 -6.45
C PRO A 305 -4.21 14.18 -7.04
N VAL A 306 -4.07 15.50 -7.20
CA VAL A 306 -5.13 16.34 -7.83
C VAL A 306 -5.47 15.85 -9.24
N GLU A 307 -4.46 15.45 -10.00
CA GLU A 307 -4.63 14.75 -11.26
C GLU A 307 -4.60 13.25 -10.98
N GLY A 308 -5.77 12.60 -10.99
CA GLY A 308 -5.94 11.21 -10.54
C GLY A 308 -5.20 10.14 -11.35
N SER A 309 -4.68 10.49 -12.53
CA SER A 309 -3.81 9.64 -13.36
C SER A 309 -2.32 9.77 -13.01
N MET A 310 -1.95 10.72 -12.14
CA MET A 310 -0.57 10.93 -11.72
C MET A 310 -0.09 9.79 -10.83
N LEU A 311 0.91 9.05 -11.29
CA LEU A 311 1.47 7.92 -10.54
C LEU A 311 2.28 8.39 -9.34
N TYR A 312 2.17 7.65 -8.24
CA TYR A 312 3.01 7.78 -7.07
C TYR A 312 4.49 7.57 -7.42
N ASN A 313 5.32 8.57 -7.17
CA ASN A 313 6.73 8.58 -7.55
C ASN A 313 7.71 8.31 -6.38
N GLY A 314 7.20 8.09 -5.17
CA GLY A 314 8.04 7.77 -4.02
C GLY A 314 8.67 6.38 -4.08
N MET A 315 9.48 6.06 -3.06
CA MET A 315 10.11 4.75 -2.95
C MET A 315 9.07 3.68 -2.63
N LEU A 316 9.25 2.49 -3.21
CA LEU A 316 8.42 1.33 -2.95
C LEU A 316 9.32 0.11 -2.71
N PRO A 317 8.96 -0.81 -1.79
CA PRO A 317 9.83 -1.92 -1.39
C PRO A 317 10.23 -2.89 -2.52
N TRP A 318 9.49 -2.92 -3.62
CA TRP A 318 9.70 -3.80 -4.78
C TRP A 318 10.34 -3.10 -5.98
N ILE A 319 10.72 -1.83 -5.85
CA ILE A 319 11.38 -1.04 -6.89
C ILE A 319 12.83 -0.86 -6.47
N GLU A 320 13.73 -1.39 -7.27
CA GLU A 320 15.19 -1.21 -7.13
C GLU A 320 15.64 0.20 -7.55
#